data_AF-A0A1H0W141-F1
#
_entry.id   AF-A0A1H0W141-F1
#
_cell.length_a   1.000
_cell.length_b   1.000
_cell.length_c   1.000
_cell.angle_alpha   90.00
_cell.angle_beta   90.00
_cell.angle_gamma   90.00
#
_symmetry.space_group_name_H-M   'P 1'
#
loop_
_entity.id
_entity.type
_entity.pdbx_description
1 polymer ?
#
loop_
_entity_poly.entity_id
_entity_poly.type
_entity_poly.pdbx_seq_one_letter_code
_entity_poly.pdbx_strand_id
1 'polypeptide(L)'
;MKTSIRRTLTTVTAATATAGLIALGATAASAHVKVDPDDTGANGYSHLTFNVPNESPTAKTSKLEVTLPTGTPFTAVSVKPVEGWTAQVITSDLPQPVTMSGTTVTKAPSSVVWTADEAHQIGQNQYQSFSLSVGKLPAAGTAVTLPTAQTYTDGTVVNWNEQAAEGQPEPKHPAPSFTTTAEDGTGATTTASAAASPAAPTQTSETSSDGAAVWGIVLGAAGFVLGAAALGLVLAGRRTRAAK
;
A
#
# COMPACT_ATOMS: atom_id res chain seq x y z
N MET A 1 41.40 26.49 -36.82
CA MET A 1 41.34 25.17 -36.13
C MET A 1 41.04 25.22 -34.62
N LYS A 2 40.78 26.37 -33.98
CA LYS A 2 40.55 26.46 -32.52
C LYS A 2 39.08 26.48 -32.07
N THR A 3 38.12 26.68 -32.99
CA THR A 3 36.70 26.87 -32.64
C THR A 3 35.92 25.55 -32.54
N SER A 4 36.34 24.51 -33.25
CA SER A 4 35.64 23.22 -33.31
C SER A 4 35.82 22.36 -32.06
N ILE A 5 36.90 22.55 -31.30
CA ILE A 5 37.23 21.76 -30.09
C ILE A 5 36.37 22.19 -28.90
N ARG A 6 36.01 23.47 -28.80
CA ARG A 6 35.20 23.99 -27.67
C ARG A 6 33.76 23.51 -27.69
N ARG A 7 33.25 23.15 -28.86
CA ARG A 7 31.85 22.76 -29.07
C ARG A 7 31.59 21.30 -28.69
N THR A 8 32.60 20.44 -28.80
CA THR A 8 32.53 19.02 -28.44
C THR A 8 32.61 18.79 -26.93
N LEU A 9 33.35 19.64 -26.21
CA LEU A 9 33.43 19.57 -24.75
C LEU A 9 32.13 20.00 -24.04
N THR A 10 31.34 20.90 -24.61
CA THR A 10 30.09 21.38 -23.98
C THR A 10 28.93 20.37 -24.10
N THR A 11 28.93 19.53 -25.13
CA THR A 11 27.89 18.51 -25.36
C THR A 11 28.04 17.28 -24.46
N VAL A 12 29.25 16.95 -24.01
CA VAL A 12 29.49 15.80 -23.13
C VAL A 12 29.05 16.11 -21.69
N THR A 13 29.27 17.34 -21.20
CA THR A 13 28.91 17.74 -19.83
C THR A 13 27.40 17.83 -19.61
N ALA A 14 26.63 18.21 -20.64
CA ALA A 14 25.17 18.31 -20.56
C ALA A 14 24.48 16.92 -20.58
N ALA A 15 25.07 15.93 -21.25
CA ALA A 15 24.54 14.56 -21.27
C ALA A 15 24.77 13.84 -19.93
N THR A 16 25.92 14.04 -19.28
CA THR A 16 26.23 13.45 -17.97
C THR A 16 25.38 14.04 -16.83
N ALA A 17 25.05 15.33 -16.88
CA ALA A 17 24.21 15.96 -15.86
C ALA A 17 22.74 15.46 -15.92
N THR A 18 22.21 15.26 -17.12
CA THR A 18 20.84 14.75 -17.31
C THR A 18 20.73 13.26 -16.94
N ALA A 19 21.75 12.44 -17.26
CA ALA A 19 21.78 11.03 -16.86
C ALA A 19 21.93 10.83 -15.33
N GLY A 20 22.72 11.70 -14.67
CA GLY A 20 22.85 11.69 -13.21
C GLY A 20 21.55 12.04 -12.48
N LEU A 21 20.75 12.97 -13.00
CA LEU A 21 19.46 13.34 -12.43
C LEU A 21 18.38 12.26 -12.61
N ILE A 22 18.42 11.47 -13.69
CA ILE A 22 17.50 10.34 -13.88
C ILE A 22 17.84 9.17 -12.95
N ALA A 23 19.13 8.94 -12.67
CA ALA A 23 19.56 7.90 -11.72
C ALA A 23 19.21 8.24 -10.25
N LEU A 24 19.07 9.53 -9.91
CA LEU A 24 18.60 9.99 -8.61
C LEU A 24 17.06 10.01 -8.50
N GLY A 25 16.35 9.83 -9.62
CA GLY A 25 14.90 9.92 -9.74
C GLY A 25 14.17 8.58 -9.81
N ALA A 26 14.87 7.45 -9.66
CA ALA A 26 14.23 6.20 -9.29
C ALA A 26 13.84 6.29 -7.81
N THR A 27 12.84 7.12 -7.51
CA THR A 27 11.99 6.87 -6.36
C THR A 27 11.48 5.46 -6.57
N ALA A 28 12.07 4.48 -5.87
CA ALA A 28 11.43 3.20 -5.68
C ALA A 28 9.98 3.55 -5.34
N ALA A 29 9.04 3.17 -6.19
CA ALA A 29 7.64 3.30 -5.83
C ALA A 29 7.53 2.52 -4.52
N SER A 30 7.41 3.22 -3.39
CA SER A 30 7.43 2.63 -2.05
C SER A 30 6.37 1.55 -2.03
N ALA A 31 6.79 0.30 -2.08
CA ALA A 31 5.91 -0.84 -2.15
C ALA A 31 5.90 -1.40 -0.73
N HIS A 32 5.28 -0.65 0.18
CA HIS A 32 5.19 -1.08 1.57
C HIS A 32 4.34 -2.35 1.66
N VAL A 33 4.72 -3.28 2.54
CA VAL A 33 3.79 -4.35 2.91
C VAL A 33 2.58 -3.72 3.58
N LYS A 34 1.39 -4.02 3.08
CA LYS A 34 0.12 -3.53 3.63
C LYS A 34 -0.75 -4.69 4.06
N VAL A 35 -1.63 -4.43 5.02
CA VAL A 35 -2.69 -5.35 5.43
C VAL A 35 -4.04 -4.71 5.13
N ASP A 36 -4.87 -5.42 4.39
CA ASP A 36 -6.22 -5.04 4.05
C ASP A 36 -7.20 -5.99 4.75
N PRO A 37 -7.87 -5.56 5.83
CA PRO A 37 -8.98 -6.29 6.42
C PRO A 37 -10.25 -6.11 5.57
N ASP A 38 -11.05 -7.17 5.40
CA ASP A 38 -12.37 -7.09 4.76
C ASP A 38 -13.47 -6.58 5.70
N ASP A 39 -13.35 -6.90 6.98
CA ASP A 39 -14.17 -6.43 8.10
C ASP A 39 -13.26 -6.09 9.30
N THR A 40 -13.64 -5.08 10.07
CA THR A 40 -12.90 -4.62 11.27
C THR A 40 -13.77 -4.57 12.52
N GLY A 41 -15.01 -5.08 12.48
CA GLY A 41 -15.93 -5.10 13.61
C GLY A 41 -15.35 -5.79 14.84
N ALA A 42 -15.37 -5.09 15.98
CA ALA A 42 -14.93 -5.65 17.25
C ALA A 42 -15.69 -6.93 17.59
N ASN A 43 -15.02 -7.89 18.24
CA ASN A 43 -15.56 -9.23 18.50
C ASN A 43 -15.96 -10.03 17.22
N GLY A 44 -15.68 -9.53 16.03
CA GLY A 44 -15.90 -10.21 14.76
C GLY A 44 -14.73 -11.11 14.36
N TYR A 45 -14.86 -11.67 13.17
CA TYR A 45 -13.78 -12.32 12.43
C TYR A 45 -13.45 -11.48 11.21
N SER A 46 -12.18 -11.51 10.78
CA SER A 46 -11.73 -10.74 9.63
C SER A 46 -10.81 -11.57 8.76
N HIS A 47 -10.96 -11.44 7.45
CA HIS A 47 -9.96 -11.89 6.49
C HIS A 47 -8.96 -10.76 6.25
N LEU A 48 -7.75 -10.95 6.78
CA LEU A 48 -6.62 -10.06 6.58
C LEU A 48 -5.88 -10.50 5.31
N THR A 49 -5.68 -9.59 4.37
CA THR A 49 -4.87 -9.82 3.18
C THR A 49 -3.62 -8.95 3.20
N PHE A 50 -2.46 -9.60 3.20
CA PHE A 50 -1.17 -8.94 3.12
C PHE A 50 -0.73 -8.84 1.67
N ASN A 51 -0.46 -7.65 1.16
CA ASN A 51 0.18 -7.48 -0.14
C ASN A 51 1.69 -7.31 0.05
N VAL A 52 2.47 -8.25 -0.50
CA VAL A 52 3.93 -8.33 -0.30
C VAL A 52 4.64 -8.20 -1.64
N PRO A 53 5.24 -7.03 -1.92
CA PRO A 53 6.05 -6.81 -3.11
C PRO A 53 7.52 -7.23 -2.89
N ASN A 54 8.24 -7.50 -3.97
CA ASN A 54 9.68 -7.75 -3.92
C ASN A 54 10.46 -6.47 -4.30
N GLU A 55 11.16 -5.88 -3.33
CA GLU A 55 11.92 -4.63 -3.54
C GLU A 55 13.36 -4.87 -4.02
N SER A 56 13.81 -6.13 -4.06
CA SER A 56 15.15 -6.47 -4.51
C SER A 56 15.23 -6.62 -6.04
N PRO A 57 16.27 -6.05 -6.69
CA PRO A 57 16.47 -6.24 -8.13
C PRO A 57 17.03 -7.62 -8.50
N THR A 58 17.60 -8.35 -7.53
CA THR A 58 18.34 -9.59 -7.78
C THR A 58 17.88 -10.75 -6.92
N ALA A 59 17.49 -10.48 -5.66
CA ALA A 59 16.99 -11.50 -4.76
C ALA A 59 15.46 -11.64 -4.90
N LYS A 60 14.96 -12.83 -4.57
CA LYS A 60 13.53 -13.12 -4.54
C LYS A 60 13.06 -13.24 -3.10
N THR A 61 11.82 -12.90 -2.82
CA THR A 61 11.21 -13.17 -1.51
C THR A 61 10.89 -14.66 -1.41
N SER A 62 11.40 -15.31 -0.38
CA SER A 62 11.26 -16.75 -0.14
C SER A 62 10.49 -17.09 1.12
N LYS A 63 10.39 -16.17 2.08
CA LYS A 63 9.62 -16.36 3.31
C LYS A 63 8.97 -15.05 3.76
N LEU A 64 7.75 -15.16 4.28
CA LEU A 64 7.04 -14.12 5.00
C LEU A 64 6.68 -14.62 6.39
N GLU A 65 6.89 -13.80 7.41
CA GLU A 65 6.47 -14.09 8.78
C GLU A 65 5.70 -12.90 9.34
N VAL A 66 4.44 -13.11 9.70
CA VAL A 66 3.57 -12.12 10.33
C VAL A 66 3.48 -12.43 11.82
N THR A 67 3.86 -11.46 12.65
CA THR A 67 3.73 -11.54 14.10
C THR A 67 2.32 -11.14 14.51
N LEU A 68 1.68 -11.95 15.34
CA LEU A 68 0.33 -11.73 15.85
C LEU A 68 0.37 -11.05 17.23
N PRO A 69 -0.65 -10.24 17.57
CA PRO A 69 -0.67 -9.54 18.86
C PRO A 69 -0.75 -10.52 20.04
N THR A 70 -0.03 -10.23 21.12
CA THR A 70 -0.04 -11.05 22.34
C THR A 70 -0.82 -10.41 23.49
N GLY A 71 -0.95 -9.08 23.51
CA GLY A 71 -1.75 -8.35 24.51
C GLY A 71 -3.27 -8.48 24.28
N THR A 72 -3.67 -8.56 23.01
CA THR A 72 -5.05 -8.88 22.59
C THR A 72 -4.99 -10.00 21.55
N PRO A 73 -4.72 -11.24 21.98
CA PRO A 73 -4.42 -12.32 21.06
C PRO A 73 -5.64 -12.74 20.25
N PHE A 74 -5.41 -13.08 18.98
CA PHE A 74 -6.40 -13.82 18.22
C PHE A 74 -6.47 -15.25 18.77
N THR A 75 -7.67 -15.73 19.03
CA THR A 75 -7.91 -17.08 19.55
C THR A 75 -8.18 -18.10 18.44
N ALA A 76 -8.49 -17.63 17.24
CA ALA A 76 -8.72 -18.42 16.04
C ALA A 76 -7.95 -17.80 14.88
N VAL A 77 -7.11 -18.60 14.24
CA VAL A 77 -6.32 -18.21 13.08
C VAL A 77 -6.34 -19.36 12.08
N SER A 78 -6.69 -19.06 10.84
CA SER A 78 -6.57 -20.01 9.73
C SER A 78 -6.03 -19.31 8.49
N VAL A 79 -5.27 -20.02 7.67
CA VAL A 79 -4.59 -19.46 6.50
C VAL A 79 -5.27 -19.93 5.21
N LYS A 80 -5.40 -19.03 4.24
CA LYS A 80 -5.82 -19.43 2.89
C LYS A 80 -4.63 -20.11 2.21
N PRO A 81 -4.78 -21.33 1.67
CA PRO A 81 -3.71 -21.99 0.92
C PRO A 81 -3.25 -21.12 -0.27
N VAL A 82 -1.94 -21.10 -0.51
CA VAL A 82 -1.30 -20.43 -1.64
C VAL A 82 -0.46 -21.46 -2.37
N GLU A 83 -0.67 -21.59 -3.67
CA GLU A 83 0.07 -22.54 -4.50
C GLU A 83 1.58 -22.29 -4.40
N GLY A 84 2.36 -23.34 -4.16
CA GLY A 84 3.82 -23.25 -4.02
C GLY A 84 4.33 -22.66 -2.70
N TRP A 85 3.43 -22.36 -1.76
CA TRP A 85 3.78 -21.83 -0.45
C TRP A 85 3.24 -22.72 0.67
N THR A 86 4.12 -23.07 1.60
CA THR A 86 3.74 -23.77 2.83
C THR A 86 3.46 -22.75 3.92
N ALA A 87 2.26 -22.79 4.49
CA ALA A 87 1.86 -21.92 5.59
C ALA A 87 1.86 -22.67 6.94
N GLN A 88 2.36 -22.04 7.99
CA GLN A 88 2.40 -22.57 9.34
C GLN A 88 1.88 -21.52 10.33
N VAL A 89 0.89 -21.90 11.15
CA VAL A 89 0.44 -21.07 12.28
C VAL A 89 1.17 -21.56 13.53
N ILE A 90 1.99 -20.70 14.11
CA ILE A 90 2.77 -21.00 15.31
C ILE A 90 1.96 -20.55 16.52
N THR A 91 1.76 -21.47 17.47
CA THR A 91 1.10 -21.20 18.76
C THR A 91 2.13 -21.28 19.87
N SER A 92 2.18 -20.27 20.73
CA SER A 92 3.10 -20.25 21.87
C SER A 92 2.39 -19.83 23.15
N ASP A 93 3.07 -20.02 24.28
CA ASP A 93 2.69 -19.39 25.53
C ASP A 93 2.71 -17.87 25.40
N LEU A 94 1.70 -17.22 25.96
CA LEU A 94 1.63 -15.77 26.05
C LEU A 94 2.59 -15.27 27.13
N PRO A 95 3.26 -14.12 26.93
CA PRO A 95 4.14 -13.54 27.94
C PRO A 95 3.43 -13.26 29.28
N GLN A 96 2.13 -12.98 29.23
CA GLN A 96 1.24 -12.80 30.37
C GLN A 96 -0.12 -13.46 30.05
N PRO A 97 -0.78 -14.11 31.02
CA PRO A 97 -2.16 -14.57 30.83
C PRO A 97 -3.10 -13.40 30.50
N VAL A 98 -3.99 -13.59 29.53
CA VAL A 98 -4.97 -12.58 29.13
C VAL A 98 -6.37 -13.11 29.38
N THR A 99 -7.24 -12.33 30.03
CA THR A 99 -8.65 -12.69 30.21
C THR A 99 -9.47 -12.16 29.04
N MET A 100 -10.09 -13.07 28.30
CA MET A 100 -11.03 -12.75 27.21
C MET A 100 -12.36 -13.46 27.46
N SER A 101 -13.46 -12.71 27.44
CA SER A 101 -14.82 -13.23 27.64
C SER A 101 -14.97 -14.12 28.89
N GLY A 102 -14.31 -13.74 29.99
CA GLY A 102 -14.34 -14.48 31.26
C GLY A 102 -13.45 -15.74 31.31
N THR A 103 -12.70 -16.04 30.25
CA THR A 103 -11.76 -17.16 30.21
C THR A 103 -10.32 -16.66 30.22
N THR A 104 -9.47 -17.28 31.03
CA THR A 104 -8.03 -17.01 31.03
C THR A 104 -7.36 -17.76 29.88
N VAL A 105 -6.72 -17.02 28.98
CA VAL A 105 -5.95 -17.53 27.84
C VAL A 105 -4.47 -17.44 28.19
N THR A 106 -3.77 -18.57 28.12
CA THR A 106 -2.32 -18.67 28.37
C THR A 106 -1.52 -19.03 27.13
N LYS A 107 -2.18 -19.54 26.08
CA LYS A 107 -1.59 -19.88 24.79
C LYS A 107 -2.44 -19.31 23.67
N ALA A 108 -1.80 -18.79 22.64
CA ALA A 108 -2.46 -18.30 21.43
C ALA A 108 -1.52 -18.40 20.22
N PRO A 109 -2.07 -18.38 18.99
CA PRO A 109 -1.31 -18.09 17.78
C PRO A 109 -0.46 -16.82 17.95
N SER A 110 0.84 -16.95 17.76
CA SER A 110 1.83 -15.87 17.93
C SER A 110 2.48 -15.43 16.62
N SER A 111 2.52 -16.31 15.62
CA SER A 111 2.91 -15.91 14.27
C SER A 111 2.32 -16.81 13.19
N VAL A 112 2.31 -16.29 11.96
CA VAL A 112 2.00 -17.06 10.75
C VAL A 112 3.18 -16.93 9.80
N VAL A 113 3.69 -18.08 9.36
CA VAL A 113 4.85 -18.17 8.48
C VAL A 113 4.45 -18.78 7.15
N TRP A 114 4.77 -18.11 6.05
CA TRP A 114 4.71 -18.68 4.70
C TRP A 114 6.12 -18.86 4.14
N THR A 115 6.39 -20.03 3.59
CA THR A 115 7.66 -20.35 2.94
C THR A 115 7.40 -20.86 1.53
N ALA A 116 8.04 -20.23 0.54
CA ALA A 116 7.94 -20.62 -0.87
C ALA A 116 8.79 -21.85 -1.17
N ASP A 117 8.35 -22.67 -2.12
CA ASP A 117 9.27 -23.49 -2.90
C ASP A 117 10.11 -22.62 -3.86
N GLU A 118 11.10 -23.21 -4.53
CA GLU A 118 12.01 -22.47 -5.41
C GLU A 118 11.33 -21.85 -6.65
N ALA A 119 10.23 -22.45 -7.14
CA ALA A 119 9.55 -22.02 -8.35
C ALA A 119 8.63 -20.81 -8.10
N HIS A 120 8.10 -20.67 -6.88
CA HIS A 120 7.07 -19.69 -6.53
C HIS A 120 7.57 -18.50 -5.70
N GLN A 121 8.89 -18.35 -5.55
CA GLN A 121 9.50 -17.17 -4.91
C GLN A 121 9.16 -15.89 -5.67
N ILE A 122 8.89 -14.80 -4.94
CA ILE A 122 8.46 -13.52 -5.52
C ILE A 122 9.68 -12.80 -6.11
N GLY A 123 9.75 -12.69 -7.44
CA GLY A 123 10.85 -12.04 -8.14
C GLY A 123 10.69 -10.52 -8.29
N GLN A 124 11.68 -9.88 -8.93
CA GLN A 124 11.63 -8.45 -9.22
C GLN A 124 10.35 -8.07 -9.97
N ASN A 125 9.73 -6.95 -9.57
CA ASN A 125 8.46 -6.44 -10.14
C ASN A 125 7.26 -7.39 -9.97
N GLN A 126 7.34 -8.34 -9.05
CA GLN A 126 6.23 -9.20 -8.66
C GLN A 126 5.78 -8.87 -7.23
N TYR A 127 4.55 -9.23 -6.94
CA TYR A 127 3.99 -9.22 -5.59
C TYR A 127 3.19 -10.51 -5.37
N GLN A 128 2.97 -10.86 -4.11
CA GLN A 128 2.06 -11.94 -3.73
C GLN A 128 1.15 -11.45 -2.62
N SER A 129 -0.08 -11.95 -2.63
CA SER A 129 -1.03 -11.74 -1.54
C SER A 129 -1.09 -12.96 -0.63
N PHE A 130 -0.99 -12.74 0.69
CA PHE A 130 -1.12 -13.77 1.71
C PHE A 130 -2.33 -13.45 2.58
N SER A 131 -3.32 -14.34 2.59
CA SER A 131 -4.56 -14.11 3.34
C SER A 131 -4.68 -15.05 4.52
N LEU A 132 -5.16 -14.53 5.65
CA LEU A 132 -5.54 -15.33 6.80
C LEU A 132 -6.84 -14.83 7.41
N SER A 133 -7.64 -15.74 7.96
CA SER A 133 -8.79 -15.42 8.80
C SER A 133 -8.34 -15.34 10.25
N VAL A 134 -8.66 -14.25 10.93
CA VAL A 134 -8.41 -14.04 12.36
C VAL A 134 -9.71 -13.81 13.10
N GLY A 135 -9.73 -14.18 14.37
CA GLY A 135 -10.75 -13.76 15.30
C GLY A 135 -10.44 -14.24 16.72
N LYS A 136 -11.14 -13.76 17.74
CA LYS A 136 -12.04 -12.60 17.66
C LYS A 136 -11.22 -11.31 17.61
N LEU A 137 -11.66 -10.31 16.86
CA LEU A 137 -11.01 -9.00 16.84
C LEU A 137 -11.14 -8.29 18.21
N PRO A 138 -10.16 -7.46 18.61
CA PRO A 138 -10.22 -6.73 19.88
C PRO A 138 -11.33 -5.68 19.89
N ALA A 139 -11.55 -5.08 21.07
CA ALA A 139 -12.55 -4.03 21.27
C ALA A 139 -12.38 -2.86 20.29
N ALA A 140 -13.46 -2.15 20.00
CA ALA A 140 -13.47 -1.03 19.06
C ALA A 140 -12.45 0.06 19.42
N GLY A 141 -11.83 0.67 18.41
CA GLY A 141 -10.79 1.68 18.58
C GLY A 141 -9.41 1.11 18.92
N THR A 142 -9.24 -0.21 18.90
CA THR A 142 -7.94 -0.84 19.13
C THR A 142 -7.13 -0.83 17.84
N ALA A 143 -5.94 -0.22 17.88
CA ALA A 143 -4.96 -0.33 16.81
C ALA A 143 -4.29 -1.72 16.86
N VAL A 144 -4.55 -2.54 15.84
CA VAL A 144 -3.92 -3.85 15.66
C VAL A 144 -2.71 -3.65 14.76
N THR A 145 -1.51 -3.90 15.29
CA THR A 145 -0.25 -3.86 14.53
C THR A 145 0.23 -5.28 14.27
N LEU A 146 0.67 -5.55 13.05
CA LEU A 146 1.05 -6.88 12.55
C LEU A 146 2.46 -6.81 11.95
N PRO A 147 3.50 -6.71 12.79
CA PRO A 147 4.88 -6.65 12.32
C PRO A 147 5.18 -7.83 11.41
N THR A 148 5.84 -7.55 10.29
CA THR A 148 6.08 -8.56 9.26
C THR A 148 7.56 -8.64 8.92
N ALA A 149 8.14 -9.84 8.89
CA ALA A 149 9.50 -10.08 8.44
C ALA A 149 9.48 -10.75 7.06
N GLN A 150 10.12 -10.11 6.09
CA GLN A 150 10.26 -10.58 4.72
C GLN A 150 11.68 -11.06 4.48
N THR A 151 11.85 -12.35 4.22
CA THR A 151 13.17 -12.96 3.95
C THR A 151 13.38 -13.15 2.46
N TYR A 152 14.56 -12.79 2.00
CA TYR A 152 15.01 -12.89 0.63
C TYR A 152 15.96 -14.08 0.43
N THR A 153 16.11 -14.55 -0.80
CA THR A 153 16.97 -15.67 -1.18
C THR A 153 18.46 -15.44 -0.94
N ASP A 154 18.89 -14.18 -0.82
CA ASP A 154 20.28 -13.83 -0.49
C ASP A 154 20.56 -13.83 1.03
N GLY A 155 19.55 -14.18 1.84
CA GLY A 155 19.63 -14.21 3.30
C GLY A 155 19.24 -12.89 3.98
N THR A 156 18.98 -11.83 3.21
CA THR A 156 18.53 -10.54 3.76
C THR A 156 17.13 -10.69 4.36
N VAL A 157 16.91 -10.05 5.52
CA VAL A 157 15.59 -9.95 6.15
C VAL A 157 15.21 -8.48 6.29
N VAL A 158 14.09 -8.10 5.71
CA VAL A 158 13.48 -6.77 5.86
C VAL A 158 12.36 -6.87 6.89
N ASN A 159 12.42 -6.04 7.92
CA ASN A 159 11.42 -6.01 8.99
C ASN A 159 10.50 -4.81 8.81
N TRP A 160 9.23 -5.09 8.52
CA TRP A 160 8.12 -4.14 8.47
C TRP A 160 7.55 -3.97 9.88
N ASN A 161 8.26 -3.22 10.72
CA ASN A 161 7.95 -3.05 12.14
C ASN A 161 8.11 -1.60 12.63
N GLU A 162 8.37 -0.64 11.73
CA GLU A 162 8.54 0.76 12.08
C GLU A 162 7.17 1.40 12.38
N GLN A 163 7.09 2.22 13.42
CA GLN A 163 5.85 2.91 13.79
C GLN A 163 5.72 4.20 12.98
N ALA A 164 4.58 4.39 12.32
CA ALA A 164 4.22 5.68 11.75
C ALA A 164 3.84 6.66 12.86
N ALA A 165 4.39 7.88 12.81
CA ALA A 165 4.11 8.94 13.77
C ALA A 165 3.52 10.15 13.05
N GLU A 166 2.52 10.79 13.67
CA GLU A 166 1.87 11.97 13.11
C GLU A 166 2.85 13.13 12.96
N GLY A 167 2.84 13.78 11.80
CA GLY A 167 3.73 14.90 11.49
C GLY A 167 5.19 14.52 11.19
N GLN A 168 5.53 13.22 11.20
CA GLN A 168 6.85 12.72 10.79
C GLN A 168 6.84 12.21 9.33
N PRO A 169 8.01 12.15 8.66
CA PRO A 169 8.14 11.46 7.39
C PRO A 169 7.67 10.01 7.50
N GLU A 170 7.10 9.47 6.42
CA GLU A 170 6.69 8.08 6.36
C GLU A 170 7.91 7.17 6.63
N PRO A 171 7.80 6.18 7.54
CA PRO A 171 8.88 5.23 7.78
C PRO A 171 9.20 4.44 6.50
N LYS A 172 10.41 3.88 6.43
CA LYS A 172 10.83 3.10 5.27
C LYS A 172 10.16 1.72 5.27
N HIS A 173 9.95 1.14 6.45
CA HIS A 173 9.33 -0.17 6.60
C HIS A 173 8.22 -0.12 7.66
N PRO A 174 7.12 0.61 7.39
CA PRO A 174 6.05 0.76 8.35
C PRO A 174 5.40 -0.59 8.66
N ALA A 175 5.06 -0.81 9.93
CA ALA A 175 4.35 -2.00 10.35
C ALA A 175 2.92 -2.00 9.77
N PRO A 176 2.48 -3.08 9.11
CA PRO A 176 1.09 -3.23 8.69
C PRO A 176 0.16 -3.12 9.91
N SER A 177 -0.88 -2.31 9.82
CA SER A 177 -1.82 -2.11 10.92
C SER A 177 -3.21 -1.72 10.43
N PHE A 178 -4.21 -1.97 11.28
CA PHE A 178 -5.59 -1.50 11.11
C PHE A 178 -6.20 -1.16 12.46
N THR A 179 -7.31 -0.43 12.46
CA THR A 179 -8.06 -0.11 13.69
C THR A 179 -9.39 -0.85 13.67
N THR A 180 -9.76 -1.48 14.78
CA THR A 180 -11.06 -2.13 14.92
C THR A 180 -12.18 -1.11 15.01
N THR A 181 -13.30 -1.38 14.34
CA THR A 181 -14.53 -0.57 14.41
C THR A 181 -15.45 -1.08 15.51
N ALA A 182 -16.56 -0.37 15.72
CA ALA A 182 -17.65 -0.89 16.56
C ALA A 182 -18.05 -2.30 16.11
N GLU A 183 -18.49 -3.13 17.06
CA GLU A 183 -19.08 -4.43 16.74
C GLU A 183 -20.26 -4.22 15.79
N ASP A 184 -20.32 -5.03 14.75
CA ASP A 184 -21.48 -5.07 13.86
C ASP A 184 -22.68 -5.51 14.69
N GLY A 185 -23.50 -4.55 15.10
CA GLY A 185 -24.77 -4.85 15.72
C GLY A 185 -25.53 -5.78 14.79
N THR A 186 -26.06 -6.88 15.29
CA THR A 186 -27.10 -7.64 14.60
C THR A 186 -28.19 -6.64 14.24
N GLY A 187 -28.15 -6.14 13.01
CA GLY A 187 -29.09 -5.16 12.52
C GLY A 187 -30.46 -5.76 12.76
N ALA A 188 -31.22 -5.14 13.66
CA ALA A 188 -32.66 -5.24 13.57
C ALA A 188 -32.97 -4.87 12.13
N THR A 189 -33.37 -5.87 11.34
CA THR A 189 -33.99 -5.68 10.04
C THR A 189 -35.15 -4.73 10.29
N THR A 190 -34.90 -3.44 10.14
CA THR A 190 -35.98 -2.49 9.93
C THR A 190 -36.38 -2.79 8.50
N THR A 191 -37.27 -3.76 8.36
CA THR A 191 -38.08 -3.95 7.17
C THR A 191 -38.74 -2.60 6.91
N ALA A 192 -38.12 -1.80 6.07
CA ALA A 192 -38.78 -0.66 5.45
C ALA A 192 -39.89 -1.28 4.59
N SER A 193 -41.09 -1.29 5.17
CA SER A 193 -42.33 -1.69 4.52
C SER A 193 -42.48 -0.88 3.24
N ALA A 194 -42.26 -1.54 2.11
CA ALA A 194 -42.57 -1.01 0.79
C ALA A 194 -44.09 -0.99 0.63
N ALA A 195 -44.72 0.14 0.99
CA ALA A 195 -46.06 0.48 0.56
C ALA A 195 -45.99 1.11 -0.84
N ALA A 196 -46.74 0.54 -1.79
CA ALA A 196 -46.74 0.89 -3.19
C ALA A 196 -47.61 2.12 -3.55
N SER A 197 -47.03 3.03 -4.36
CA SER A 197 -47.59 3.86 -5.46
C SER A 197 -48.73 4.88 -5.22
N PRO A 198 -48.92 5.95 -6.06
CA PRO A 198 -48.48 6.07 -7.46
C PRO A 198 -47.92 7.43 -7.98
N ALA A 199 -47.24 7.31 -9.12
CA ALA A 199 -47.11 8.24 -10.27
C ALA A 199 -46.36 9.59 -10.15
N ALA A 200 -45.47 9.81 -11.13
CA ALA A 200 -44.68 11.01 -11.41
C ALA A 200 -45.52 12.24 -11.81
N PRO A 201 -44.94 13.45 -11.73
CA PRO A 201 -44.39 14.03 -12.96
C PRO A 201 -43.05 14.80 -12.83
N THR A 202 -42.30 14.72 -13.92
CA THR A 202 -41.51 15.77 -14.62
C THR A 202 -40.37 16.54 -13.93
N GLN A 203 -39.22 16.41 -14.61
CA GLN A 203 -38.01 17.24 -14.65
C GLN A 203 -38.11 18.68 -14.11
N THR A 204 -37.12 19.05 -13.29
CA THR A 204 -36.40 20.32 -13.41
C THR A 204 -34.96 20.05 -12.97
N SER A 205 -34.01 20.21 -13.90
CA SER A 205 -32.59 20.23 -13.57
C SER A 205 -32.26 21.63 -13.07
N GLU A 206 -32.03 21.77 -11.77
CA GLU A 206 -31.42 22.99 -11.22
C GLU A 206 -29.91 22.80 -11.13
N THR A 207 -29.22 23.73 -11.80
CA THR A 207 -27.78 23.90 -11.79
C THR A 207 -27.32 24.31 -10.40
N SER A 208 -26.62 23.41 -9.70
CA SER A 208 -25.84 23.76 -8.51
C SER A 208 -24.40 24.06 -8.92
N SER A 209 -24.05 25.32 -8.79
CA SER A 209 -22.77 25.94 -9.10
C SER A 209 -21.68 25.52 -8.09
N ASP A 210 -20.79 24.62 -8.48
CA ASP A 210 -19.53 24.39 -7.75
C ASP A 210 -18.44 25.34 -8.25
N GLY A 211 -18.22 26.41 -7.48
CA GLY A 211 -17.20 27.44 -7.73
C GLY A 211 -15.75 26.94 -7.72
N ALA A 212 -15.50 25.66 -7.42
CA ALA A 212 -14.18 25.04 -7.47
C ALA A 212 -13.80 24.53 -8.88
N ALA A 213 -14.79 24.20 -9.73
CA ALA A 213 -14.54 23.65 -11.07
C ALA A 213 -14.04 24.70 -12.09
N VAL A 214 -14.38 25.97 -11.88
CA VAL A 214 -14.02 27.07 -12.80
C VAL A 214 -12.53 27.44 -12.69
N TRP A 215 -11.94 27.38 -11.49
CA TRP A 215 -10.52 27.68 -11.30
C TRP A 215 -9.59 26.62 -11.90
N GLY A 216 -10.02 25.35 -11.92
CA GLY A 216 -9.27 24.26 -12.55
C GLY A 216 -9.11 24.43 -14.06
N ILE A 217 -10.17 24.91 -14.74
CA ILE A 217 -10.16 25.13 -16.19
C ILE A 217 -9.33 26.37 -16.55
N VAL A 218 -9.40 27.44 -15.76
CA VAL A 218 -8.64 28.68 -16.00
C VAL A 218 -7.13 28.48 -15.79
N LEU A 219 -6.72 27.74 -14.74
CA LEU A 219 -5.30 27.44 -14.50
C LEU A 219 -4.74 26.42 -15.52
N GLY A 220 -5.55 25.44 -15.94
CA GLY A 220 -5.16 24.48 -16.97
C GLY A 220 -4.92 25.13 -18.34
N ALA A 221 -5.77 26.09 -18.73
CA ALA A 221 -5.62 26.83 -19.98
C ALA A 221 -4.37 27.73 -19.99
N ALA A 222 -4.06 28.40 -18.87
CA ALA A 222 -2.86 29.22 -18.75
C ALA A 222 -1.56 28.40 -18.84
N GLY A 223 -1.54 27.20 -18.23
CA GLY A 223 -0.41 26.27 -18.33
C GLY A 223 -0.17 25.77 -19.75
N PHE A 224 -1.23 25.48 -20.51
CA PHE A 224 -1.13 25.01 -21.90
C PHE A 224 -0.55 26.06 -22.84
N VAL A 225 -0.94 27.34 -22.68
CA VAL A 225 -0.43 28.44 -23.52
C VAL A 225 1.06 28.69 -23.27
N LEU A 226 1.52 28.64 -22.02
CA LEU A 226 2.93 28.80 -21.68
C LEU A 226 3.78 27.61 -22.18
N GLY A 227 3.26 26.38 -22.06
CA GLY A 227 3.91 25.18 -22.59
C GLY A 227 4.06 25.21 -24.11
N ALA A 228 3.03 25.64 -24.84
CA ALA A 228 3.06 25.76 -26.29
C ALA A 228 4.06 26.84 -26.77
N ALA A 229 4.14 27.98 -26.06
CA ALA A 229 5.09 29.05 -26.38
C ALA A 229 6.55 28.60 -26.16
N ALA A 230 6.83 27.86 -25.09
CA ALA A 230 8.15 27.30 -24.83
C ALA A 230 8.57 26.30 -25.92
N LEU A 231 7.66 25.42 -26.34
CA LEU A 231 7.92 24.46 -27.42
C LEU A 231 8.15 25.16 -28.77
N GLY A 232 7.39 26.23 -29.06
CA GLY A 232 7.56 27.06 -30.25
C GLY A 232 8.91 27.75 -30.33
N LEU A 233 9.40 28.31 -29.22
CA LEU A 233 10.73 28.96 -29.15
C LEU A 233 11.88 27.95 -29.34
N VAL A 234 11.73 26.73 -28.79
CA VAL A 234 12.72 25.66 -28.97
C VAL A 234 12.79 25.20 -30.43
N LEU A 235 11.65 25.07 -31.11
CA LEU A 235 11.59 24.67 -32.53
C LEU A 235 12.10 25.78 -33.46
N ALA A 236 11.78 27.05 -33.18
CA ALA A 236 12.28 28.19 -33.94
C ALA A 236 13.80 28.40 -33.78
N GLY A 237 14.34 28.14 -32.58
CA GLY A 237 15.78 28.15 -32.32
C GLY A 237 16.56 27.03 -33.01
N ARG A 238 15.92 25.90 -33.32
CA ARG A 238 16.52 24.80 -34.10
C ARG A 238 16.57 25.12 -35.59
N ARG A 239 15.58 25.84 -36.12
CA ARG A 239 15.52 26.24 -37.55
C ARG A 239 16.52 27.35 -37.89
N THR A 240 16.75 28.31 -37.02
CA THR A 240 17.74 29.39 -37.25
C THR A 240 19.19 28.92 -37.18
N ARG A 241 19.47 27.77 -36.54
CA ARG A 241 20.80 27.12 -36.56
C ARG A 241 21.06 26.23 -37.77
N ALA A 242 20.03 25.90 -38.56
CA ALA A 242 20.19 25.13 -39.80
C ALA A 242 20.43 26.01 -41.03
N ALA A 243 20.26 27.33 -40.91
CA ALA A 243 20.41 28.30 -41.99
C ALA A 243 21.66 29.20 -41.85
N LYS A 244 22.68 28.78 -41.10
CA LYS A 244 23.96 29.48 -40.99
C LYS A 244 25.15 28.52 -41.00
#